data_AF-A0AAE1V824-F1
#
_entry.id   AF-A0AAE1V824-F1
#
_cell.length_a   1.000
_cell.length_b   1.000
_cell.length_c   1.000
_cell.angle_alpha   90.00
_cell.angle_beta   90.00
_cell.angle_gamma   90.00
#
_symmetry.space_group_name_H-M   'P 1'
#
loop_
_entity.id
_entity.type
_entity.pdbx_description
1 polymer ?
#
loop_
_entity_poly.entity_id
_entity_poly.type
_entity_poly.pdbx_seq_one_letter_code
_entity_poly.pdbx_strand_id
1 'polypeptide(L)'
;MGRALMACLSPFHQRKCICHVTNSESTMALFASFTNEIKNLQLSLSKNSSTLHWCTQAMTLLKKLHSEFLLIILEKSKVPFTWTSVINDFLNLYMNESLNIMELCNMLKSSSSKINLYHLRVGATIKNLNNYQAEAFANMQSILQRDNKRNIIHGGLNNQEMQRDCYSSLIYTIRVAMSLLSFIFLSVFLYPTNNYKLEVDRIICCNSSPIKSFRESVDELATDFQRKYYKDGQRRVMGFYEYEEMEKAIMQAKEKLKRGYGEDEEEIKRKKDVILQKSVTLKAGLEKFESQVNQVFEEVLKGRNKLLHMVGKSNGI
;
A
#
# COMPACT_ATOMS: atom_id res chain seq x y z
N MET A 1 -31.75 6.68 -22.12
CA MET A 1 -31.56 7.92 -21.33
C MET A 1 -30.08 8.04 -21.01
N GLY A 2 -29.44 9.04 -21.63
CA GLY A 2 -27.99 9.16 -21.73
C GLY A 2 -27.33 9.69 -20.46
N ARG A 3 -26.10 9.24 -20.22
CA ARG A 3 -25.16 9.87 -19.29
C ARG A 3 -24.12 10.62 -20.11
N ALA A 4 -24.28 11.93 -20.16
CA ALA A 4 -23.17 12.84 -20.39
C ALA A 4 -22.46 13.06 -19.04
N LEU A 5 -21.13 13.06 -19.05
CA LEU A 5 -20.27 14.02 -18.37
C LEU A 5 -18.84 13.82 -18.88
N MET A 6 -18.50 14.61 -19.89
CA MET A 6 -17.13 14.96 -20.28
C MET A 6 -16.62 16.07 -19.36
N ALA A 7 -15.37 15.95 -18.91
CA ALA A 7 -14.47 17.08 -18.62
C ALA A 7 -13.02 16.50 -18.63
N CYS A 8 -12.32 16.62 -19.75
CA CYS A 8 -11.27 17.63 -20.00
C CYS A 8 -9.99 17.40 -19.19
N LEU A 9 -8.99 16.78 -19.80
CA LEU A 9 -7.58 16.89 -19.41
C LEU A 9 -6.77 17.33 -20.64
N SER A 10 -6.12 18.48 -20.52
CA SER A 10 -5.22 19.10 -21.50
C SER A 10 -3.79 18.52 -21.40
N PRO A 11 -2.99 18.59 -22.48
CA PRO A 11 -1.60 18.15 -22.47
C PRO A 11 -0.67 19.23 -21.87
N PHE A 12 0.17 18.87 -20.89
CA PHE A 12 1.12 19.82 -20.29
C PHE A 12 2.40 20.00 -21.11
N HIS A 13 2.77 21.27 -21.31
CA HIS A 13 4.03 21.72 -21.90
C HIS A 13 5.14 21.83 -20.84
N GLN A 14 6.38 21.52 -21.27
CA GLN A 14 7.60 21.64 -20.48
C GLN A 14 7.93 23.11 -20.14
N ARG A 15 8.15 23.40 -18.85
CA ARG A 15 9.00 24.55 -18.42
C ARG A 15 9.97 24.11 -17.34
N LYS A 16 11.25 24.44 -17.53
CA LYS A 16 12.31 24.33 -16.51
C LYS A 16 11.99 25.29 -15.36
N CYS A 17 11.90 24.78 -14.14
CA CYS A 17 11.92 25.58 -12.92
C CYS A 17 13.30 25.47 -12.27
N ILE A 18 13.90 26.61 -11.98
CA ILE A 18 15.06 26.74 -11.11
C ILE A 18 14.51 27.26 -9.80
N CYS A 19 14.37 26.39 -8.79
CA CYS A 19 13.96 26.82 -7.46
C CYS A 19 15.12 26.59 -6.49
N HIS A 20 15.46 27.62 -5.73
CA HIS A 20 16.27 27.47 -4.52
C HIS A 20 15.37 26.93 -3.41
N VAL A 21 15.60 25.68 -3.01
CA VAL A 21 15.11 25.14 -1.74
C VAL A 21 15.73 26.01 -0.65
N THR A 22 14.93 26.52 0.30
CA THR A 22 15.48 26.94 1.59
C THR A 22 16.01 25.67 2.26
N ASN A 23 17.27 25.36 1.96
CA ASN A 23 18.02 24.18 2.41
C ASN A 23 18.12 24.19 3.94
N SER A 24 17.09 23.74 4.65
CA SER A 24 17.31 23.31 6.02
C SER A 24 18.00 21.95 5.96
N GLU A 25 19.12 21.84 6.67
CA GLU A 25 19.88 20.59 6.82
C GLU A 25 18.97 19.44 7.28
N SER A 26 17.93 19.75 8.08
CA SER A 26 16.90 18.82 8.53
C SER A 26 16.08 18.22 7.38
N THR A 27 15.62 19.02 6.42
CA THR A 27 14.85 18.52 5.27
C THR A 27 15.69 17.58 4.42
N MET A 28 16.96 17.92 4.19
CA MET A 28 17.88 17.12 3.39
C MET A 28 18.20 15.77 4.05
N ALA A 29 18.41 15.77 5.37
CA ALA A 29 18.60 14.55 6.15
C ALA A 29 17.36 13.65 6.13
N LEU A 30 16.15 14.23 6.21
CA LEU A 30 14.90 13.48 6.12
C LEU A 30 14.75 12.78 4.76
N PHE A 31 14.96 13.48 3.65
CA PHE A 31 14.88 12.86 2.32
C PHE A 31 15.97 11.81 2.09
N ALA A 32 17.17 11.99 2.65
CA ALA A 32 18.20 10.95 2.65
C ALA A 32 17.75 9.71 3.45
N SER A 33 17.10 9.89 4.61
CA SER A 33 16.51 8.79 5.39
C SER A 33 15.44 8.06 4.59
N PHE A 34 14.50 8.79 3.96
CA PHE A 34 13.48 8.18 3.12
C PHE A 34 14.05 7.45 1.90
N THR A 35 15.10 7.99 1.30
CA THR A 35 15.83 7.33 0.22
C THR A 35 16.35 5.97 0.69
N ASN A 36 16.97 5.93 1.87
CA ASN A 36 17.48 4.68 2.43
C ASN A 36 16.36 3.68 2.76
N GLU A 37 15.24 4.15 3.32
CA GLU A 37 14.08 3.29 3.60
C GLU A 37 13.46 2.70 2.32
N ILE A 38 13.32 3.49 1.26
CA ILE A 38 12.87 2.98 -0.04
C ILE A 38 13.86 1.97 -0.61
N LYS A 39 15.16 2.25 -0.56
CA LYS A 39 16.20 1.30 -1.02
C LYS A 39 16.17 -0.01 -0.24
N ASN A 40 15.93 0.05 1.07
CA ASN A 40 15.74 -1.16 1.89
C ASN A 40 14.50 -1.95 1.48
N LEU A 41 13.39 -1.28 1.13
CA LEU A 41 12.20 -1.93 0.58
C LEU A 41 12.49 -2.56 -0.79
N GLN A 42 13.25 -1.91 -1.67
CA GLN A 42 13.67 -2.46 -2.97
C GLN A 42 14.52 -3.73 -2.79
N LEU A 43 15.57 -3.65 -1.96
CA LEU A 43 16.45 -4.79 -1.66
C LEU A 43 15.69 -5.96 -1.04
N SER A 44 14.71 -5.67 -0.19
CA SER A 44 13.86 -6.70 0.40
C SER A 44 12.93 -7.32 -0.63
N LEU A 45 12.42 -6.51 -1.58
CA LEU A 45 11.59 -6.98 -2.68
C LEU A 45 12.37 -7.82 -3.70
N SER A 46 13.67 -7.57 -3.90
CA SER A 46 14.48 -8.38 -4.83
C SER A 46 14.88 -9.74 -4.24
N LYS A 47 15.10 -9.81 -2.92
CA LYS A 47 15.56 -11.02 -2.23
C LYS A 47 14.46 -12.02 -1.89
N ASN A 48 13.26 -11.55 -1.54
CA ASN A 48 12.13 -12.40 -1.12
C ASN A 48 10.82 -11.97 -1.83
N SER A 49 9.89 -12.89 -2.09
CA SER A 49 8.49 -12.53 -2.41
C SER A 49 7.94 -11.62 -1.32
N SER A 50 7.11 -10.64 -1.67
CA SER A 50 6.59 -9.63 -0.73
C SER A 50 6.07 -10.30 0.54
N THR A 51 6.79 -10.19 1.66
CA THR A 51 6.36 -10.80 2.92
C THR A 51 5.40 -9.88 3.66
N LEU A 52 4.66 -10.39 4.64
CA LEU A 52 3.93 -9.55 5.61
C LEU A 52 4.89 -8.63 6.37
N HIS A 53 6.14 -9.06 6.55
CA HIS A 53 7.21 -8.21 7.07
C HIS A 53 7.53 -7.02 6.14
N TRP A 54 7.65 -7.24 4.83
CA TRP A 54 7.81 -6.14 3.86
C TRP A 54 6.63 -5.17 3.93
N CYS A 55 5.40 -5.69 4.02
CA CYS A 55 4.20 -4.88 4.14
C CYS A 55 4.20 -4.03 5.42
N THR A 56 4.71 -4.58 6.52
CA THR A 56 4.89 -3.87 7.80
C THR A 56 5.88 -2.71 7.65
N GLN A 57 7.02 -2.93 6.98
CA GLN A 57 8.01 -1.90 6.70
C GLN A 57 7.46 -0.79 5.79
N ALA A 58 6.74 -1.18 4.72
CA ALA A 58 6.12 -0.24 3.81
C ALA A 58 5.03 0.61 4.49
N MET A 59 4.23 0.04 5.42
CA MET A 59 3.25 0.81 6.20
C MET A 59 3.95 1.79 7.15
N THR A 60 5.07 1.37 7.74
CA THR A 60 5.88 2.24 8.60
C THR A 60 6.40 3.44 7.81
N LEU A 61 6.90 3.22 6.59
CA LEU A 61 7.35 4.29 5.70
C LEU A 61 6.17 5.20 5.29
N LEU A 62 5.01 4.63 4.93
CA LEU A 62 3.81 5.39 4.59
C LEU A 62 3.39 6.32 5.74
N LYS A 63 3.44 5.85 6.99
CA LYS A 63 3.19 6.65 8.19
C LYS A 63 4.14 7.85 8.30
N LYS A 64 5.44 7.61 8.12
CA LYS A 64 6.45 8.66 8.20
C LYS A 64 6.27 9.70 7.08
N LEU A 65 6.05 9.25 5.85
CA LEU A 65 5.77 10.11 4.70
C LEU A 65 4.53 10.98 4.95
N HIS A 66 3.45 10.40 5.47
CA HIS A 66 2.25 11.15 5.83
C HIS A 66 2.51 12.17 6.96
N SER A 67 3.31 11.80 7.96
CA SER A 67 3.67 12.70 9.07
C SER A 67 4.46 13.91 8.57
N GLU A 68 5.43 13.70 7.68
CA GLU A 68 6.17 14.79 7.04
C GLU A 68 5.29 15.61 6.11
N PHE A 69 4.36 14.98 5.39
CA PHE A 69 3.37 15.70 4.58
C PHE A 69 2.54 16.65 5.44
N LEU A 70 2.06 16.21 6.61
CA LEU A 70 1.38 17.09 7.57
C LEU A 70 2.28 18.23 8.04
N LEU A 71 3.54 17.95 8.39
CA LEU A 71 4.47 18.97 8.88
C LEU A 71 4.72 20.06 7.83
N ILE A 72 4.94 19.68 6.57
CA ILE A 72 5.14 20.63 5.46
C ILE A 72 3.91 21.51 5.27
N ILE A 73 2.70 20.94 5.35
CA ILE A 73 1.44 21.69 5.28
C ILE A 73 1.30 22.67 6.46
N LEU A 74 1.68 22.24 7.66
CA LEU A 74 1.64 23.08 8.87
C LEU A 74 2.69 24.20 8.86
N GLU A 75 3.88 23.96 8.33
CA GLU A 75 4.90 25.01 8.17
C GLU A 75 4.42 26.09 7.21
N LYS A 76 3.71 25.69 6.14
CA LYS A 76 3.10 26.65 5.21
C LYS A 76 1.94 27.44 5.82
N SER A 77 1.17 26.84 6.72
CA SER A 77 0.04 27.54 7.35
C SER A 77 0.43 28.50 8.47
N LYS A 78 1.67 28.44 8.98
CA LYS A 78 2.20 29.37 10.00
C LYS A 78 2.58 30.75 9.47
N VAL A 79 2.63 30.95 8.15
CA VAL A 79 2.92 32.26 7.58
C VAL A 79 1.74 33.19 7.87
N PRO A 80 1.95 34.38 8.47
CA PRO A 80 0.89 35.33 8.80
C PRO A 80 0.40 36.00 7.52
N PHE A 81 -0.38 35.27 6.74
CA PHE A 81 -1.15 35.80 5.64
C PHE A 81 -2.58 35.31 5.86
N THR A 82 -3.52 36.24 5.75
CA THR A 82 -4.96 36.00 5.77
C THR A 82 -5.32 34.70 5.03
N TRP A 83 -6.39 34.01 5.47
CA TRP A 83 -6.98 32.83 4.82
C TRP A 83 -7.27 33.10 3.34
N THR A 84 -6.22 33.02 2.54
CA THR A 84 -6.19 33.23 1.11
C THR A 84 -6.52 31.90 0.45
N SER A 85 -7.02 31.94 -0.79
CA SER A 85 -7.34 30.75 -1.59
C SER A 85 -6.28 29.64 -1.48
N VAL A 86 -5.00 30.02 -1.42
CA VAL A 86 -3.84 29.12 -1.34
C VAL A 86 -3.81 28.24 -0.08
N ILE A 87 -4.20 28.76 1.10
CA ILE A 87 -4.22 27.96 2.35
C ILE A 87 -5.36 26.95 2.29
N ASN A 88 -6.51 27.36 1.75
CA ASN A 88 -7.64 26.45 1.52
C ASN A 88 -7.25 25.34 0.54
N ASP A 89 -6.47 25.64 -0.50
CA ASP A 89 -5.98 24.64 -1.45
C ASP A 89 -5.08 23.60 -0.78
N PHE A 90 -4.13 24.01 0.08
CA PHE A 90 -3.27 23.07 0.82
C PHE A 90 -4.02 22.26 1.87
N LEU A 91 -4.98 22.87 2.57
CA LEU A 91 -5.84 22.17 3.51
C LEU A 91 -6.69 21.12 2.79
N ASN A 92 -7.35 21.50 1.69
CA ASN A 92 -8.15 20.60 0.87
C ASN A 92 -7.30 19.46 0.31
N LEU A 93 -6.08 19.78 -0.16
CA LEU A 93 -5.12 18.80 -0.62
C LEU A 93 -4.79 17.78 0.49
N TYR A 94 -4.44 18.24 1.69
CA TYR A 94 -4.18 17.34 2.80
C TYR A 94 -5.40 16.51 3.18
N MET A 95 -6.59 17.12 3.26
CA MET A 95 -7.82 16.42 3.61
C MET A 95 -8.19 15.35 2.58
N ASN A 96 -7.94 15.60 1.30
CA ASN A 96 -8.18 14.63 0.25
C ASN A 96 -7.18 13.46 0.33
N GLU A 97 -5.88 13.76 0.43
CA GLU A 97 -4.84 12.72 0.49
C GLU A 97 -4.93 11.87 1.77
N SER A 98 -5.20 12.49 2.91
CA SER A 98 -5.41 11.76 4.17
C SER A 98 -6.66 10.88 4.15
N LEU A 99 -7.71 11.30 3.44
CA LEU A 99 -8.91 10.47 3.25
C LEU A 99 -8.56 9.20 2.44
N ASN A 100 -7.81 9.33 1.35
CA ASN A 100 -7.35 8.19 0.55
C ASN A 100 -6.55 7.18 1.40
N ILE A 101 -5.70 7.65 2.31
CA ILE A 101 -4.94 6.77 3.21
C ILE A 101 -5.84 6.09 4.25
N MET A 102 -6.85 6.78 4.79
CA MET A 102 -7.84 6.17 5.69
C MET A 102 -8.65 5.08 4.98
N GLU A 103 -9.11 5.35 3.75
CA GLU A 103 -9.80 4.36 2.92
C GLU A 103 -8.92 3.15 2.62
N LEU A 104 -7.65 3.38 2.26
CA LEU A 104 -6.66 2.32 2.11
C LEU A 104 -6.56 1.46 3.37
N CYS A 105 -6.41 2.07 4.54
CA CYS A 105 -6.33 1.35 5.81
C CYS A 105 -7.59 0.51 6.06
N ASN A 106 -8.78 1.04 5.78
CA ASN A 106 -10.03 0.29 5.92
C ASN A 106 -10.10 -0.90 4.95
N MET A 107 -9.67 -0.71 3.70
CA MET A 107 -9.58 -1.79 2.73
C MET A 107 -8.59 -2.88 3.18
N LEU A 108 -7.43 -2.50 3.70
CA LEU A 108 -6.41 -3.43 4.20
C LEU A 108 -6.90 -4.21 5.43
N LYS A 109 -7.61 -3.55 6.37
CA LYS A 109 -8.26 -4.22 7.51
C LYS A 109 -9.30 -5.23 7.04
N SER A 110 -10.14 -4.86 6.06
CA SER A 110 -11.14 -5.77 5.49
C SER A 110 -10.47 -6.98 4.83
N SER A 111 -9.43 -6.78 4.03
CA SER A 111 -8.68 -7.87 3.40
C SER A 111 -7.99 -8.77 4.44
N SER A 112 -7.39 -8.18 5.46
CA SER A 112 -6.73 -8.93 6.54
C SER A 112 -7.72 -9.79 7.31
N SER A 113 -8.90 -9.26 7.64
CA SER A 113 -9.98 -10.04 8.26
C SER A 113 -10.39 -11.25 7.41
N LYS A 114 -10.45 -11.12 6.07
CA LYS A 114 -10.73 -12.25 5.17
C LYS A 114 -9.63 -13.31 5.18
N ILE A 115 -8.37 -12.87 5.19
CA ILE A 115 -7.20 -13.75 5.31
C ILE A 115 -7.24 -14.51 6.64
N ASN A 116 -7.56 -13.83 7.73
CA ASN A 116 -7.70 -14.45 9.05
C ASN A 116 -8.85 -15.46 9.08
N LEU A 117 -10.01 -15.14 8.49
CA LEU A 117 -11.14 -16.06 8.38
C LEU A 117 -10.75 -17.35 7.64
N TYR A 118 -9.97 -17.22 6.57
CA TYR A 118 -9.48 -18.37 5.83
C TYR A 118 -8.49 -19.20 6.63
N HIS A 119 -7.54 -18.56 7.30
CA HIS A 119 -6.65 -19.20 8.26
C HIS A 119 -7.44 -20.03 9.29
N LEU A 120 -8.51 -19.48 9.86
CA LEU A 120 -9.36 -20.19 10.83
C LEU A 120 -10.07 -21.40 10.20
N ARG A 121 -10.55 -21.27 8.96
CA ARG A 121 -11.16 -22.38 8.21
C ARG A 121 -10.14 -23.49 7.94
N VAL A 122 -8.92 -23.14 7.52
CA VAL A 122 -7.81 -24.07 7.33
C VAL A 122 -7.54 -24.85 8.61
N GLY A 123 -7.38 -24.16 9.73
CA GLY A 123 -7.17 -24.79 11.04
C GLY A 123 -8.30 -25.73 11.45
N ALA A 124 -9.56 -25.34 11.24
CA ALA A 124 -10.72 -26.18 11.56
C ALA A 124 -10.78 -27.45 10.70
N THR A 125 -10.61 -27.33 9.38
CA THR A 125 -10.64 -28.48 8.47
C THR A 125 -9.49 -29.45 8.73
N ILE A 126 -8.28 -28.95 9.04
CA ILE A 126 -7.12 -29.79 9.34
C ILE A 126 -7.31 -30.60 10.62
N LYS A 127 -7.90 -29.99 11.65
CA LYS A 127 -8.24 -30.68 12.90
C LYS A 127 -9.27 -31.80 12.67
N ASN A 128 -10.22 -31.59 11.76
CA ASN A 128 -11.30 -32.54 11.48
C ASN A 128 -10.95 -33.62 10.45
N LEU A 129 -9.77 -33.57 9.81
CA LEU A 129 -9.35 -34.51 8.75
C LEU A 129 -9.26 -35.99 9.21
N ASN A 130 -9.23 -36.29 10.51
CA ASN A 130 -9.25 -37.67 11.04
C ASN A 130 -10.65 -38.31 11.02
N ASN A 131 -11.72 -37.51 10.89
CA ASN A 131 -13.10 -37.98 10.92
C ASN A 131 -13.73 -37.78 9.53
N TYR A 132 -13.68 -38.81 8.67
CA TYR A 132 -14.57 -39.00 7.52
C TYR A 132 -14.74 -37.85 6.47
N GLN A 133 -13.86 -36.86 6.36
CA GLN A 133 -14.03 -35.74 5.41
C GLN A 133 -12.77 -35.37 4.59
N ALA A 134 -12.17 -36.34 3.90
CA ALA A 134 -11.27 -36.04 2.77
C ALA A 134 -11.93 -35.09 1.75
N GLU A 135 -13.26 -35.15 1.63
CA GLU A 135 -14.07 -34.28 0.77
C GLU A 135 -14.10 -32.81 1.22
N ALA A 136 -14.21 -32.51 2.53
CA ALA A 136 -14.19 -31.12 3.01
C ALA A 136 -12.82 -30.46 2.82
N PHE A 137 -11.74 -31.22 2.98
CA PHE A 137 -10.40 -30.75 2.64
C PHE A 137 -10.21 -30.59 1.13
N ALA A 138 -10.68 -31.55 0.32
CA ALA A 138 -10.64 -31.46 -1.14
C ALA A 138 -11.39 -30.22 -1.66
N ASN A 139 -12.56 -29.91 -1.10
CA ASN A 139 -13.45 -28.81 -1.50
C ASN A 139 -13.06 -27.43 -0.92
N MET A 140 -12.02 -27.35 -0.08
CA MET A 140 -11.54 -26.07 0.45
C MET A 140 -11.03 -25.16 -0.67
N GLN A 141 -11.78 -24.10 -0.99
CA GLN A 141 -11.34 -23.10 -1.98
C GLN A 141 -10.49 -22.02 -1.33
N SER A 142 -9.48 -21.57 -2.07
CA SER A 142 -8.66 -20.41 -1.70
C SER A 142 -9.50 -19.13 -1.67
N ILE A 143 -9.06 -18.14 -0.88
CA ILE A 143 -9.71 -16.82 -0.80
C ILE A 143 -9.85 -16.17 -2.18
N LEU A 144 -8.90 -16.48 -3.06
CA LEU A 144 -8.73 -15.91 -4.40
C LEU A 144 -9.90 -16.19 -5.36
N GLN A 145 -10.75 -17.19 -5.10
CA GLN A 145 -11.89 -17.51 -6.00
C GLN A 145 -13.18 -16.74 -5.70
N ARG A 146 -13.28 -15.96 -4.61
CA ARG A 146 -14.60 -15.47 -4.14
C ARG A 146 -14.98 -14.03 -4.46
N ASP A 147 -14.04 -13.13 -4.74
CA ASP A 147 -14.36 -11.69 -4.80
C ASP A 147 -14.05 -11.06 -6.16
N ASN A 148 -14.80 -11.46 -7.18
CA ASN A 148 -14.68 -10.88 -8.54
C ASN A 148 -15.58 -9.63 -8.75
N LYS A 149 -16.04 -8.98 -7.68
CA LYS A 149 -17.00 -7.86 -7.76
C LYS A 149 -16.76 -6.84 -6.65
N ARG A 150 -15.77 -5.96 -6.83
CA ARG A 150 -15.71 -4.68 -6.11
C ARG A 150 -15.43 -3.55 -7.09
N ASN A 151 -16.22 -2.49 -6.97
CA ASN A 151 -15.99 -1.23 -7.68
C ASN A 151 -14.67 -0.65 -7.16
N ILE A 152 -13.69 -0.55 -8.05
CA ILE A 152 -12.41 0.11 -7.75
C ILE A 152 -12.69 1.61 -7.64
N ILE A 153 -12.18 2.22 -6.59
CA ILE A 153 -12.12 3.69 -6.48
C ILE A 153 -11.10 4.17 -7.51
N HIS A 154 -11.56 4.91 -8.51
CA HIS A 154 -10.69 5.64 -9.43
C HIS A 154 -10.08 6.84 -8.71
N GLY A 155 -8.99 6.61 -7.98
CA GLY A 155 -8.11 7.68 -7.51
C GLY A 155 -7.34 8.26 -8.69
N GLY A 156 -7.98 9.13 -9.46
CA GLY A 156 -7.28 9.99 -10.41
C GLY A 156 -6.49 11.05 -9.63
N LEU A 157 -5.21 11.21 -9.94
CA LEU A 157 -4.46 12.40 -9.56
C LEU A 157 -5.13 13.60 -10.25
N ASN A 158 -5.99 14.32 -9.53
CA ASN A 158 -6.50 15.60 -10.02
C ASN A 158 -5.30 16.56 -10.11
N ASN A 159 -4.89 16.85 -11.34
CA ASN A 159 -3.84 17.81 -11.66
C ASN A 159 -4.42 19.22 -11.54
N GLN A 160 -4.37 19.79 -10.33
CA GLN A 160 -4.54 21.23 -10.16
C GLN A 160 -3.22 21.93 -10.50
N GLU A 161 -3.32 22.86 -11.43
CA GLU A 161 -2.24 23.68 -11.96
C GLU A 161 -1.82 24.70 -10.89
N MET A 162 -0.95 24.29 -9.96
CA MET A 162 -0.34 25.23 -8.99
C MET A 162 0.92 25.84 -9.59
N GLN A 163 1.03 27.16 -9.45
CA GLN A 163 2.26 27.92 -9.71
C GLN A 163 3.44 27.30 -8.93
N ARG A 164 4.52 26.95 -9.64
CA ARG A 164 5.58 26.05 -9.15
C ARG A 164 6.57 26.76 -8.22
N ASP A 165 6.32 26.61 -6.92
CA ASP A 165 7.32 26.85 -5.87
C ASP A 165 8.02 25.55 -5.44
N CYS A 166 9.16 25.67 -4.75
CA CYS A 166 9.94 24.55 -4.23
C CYS A 166 9.14 23.61 -3.30
N TYR A 167 8.24 24.14 -2.49
CA TYR A 167 7.40 23.34 -1.60
C TYR A 167 6.37 22.50 -2.37
N SER A 168 5.88 23.00 -3.50
CA SER A 168 5.01 22.23 -4.39
C SER A 168 5.74 20.99 -4.92
N SER A 169 7.05 21.10 -5.16
CA SER A 169 7.90 19.96 -5.53
C SER A 169 8.09 18.95 -4.39
N LEU A 170 8.25 19.40 -3.15
CA LEU A 170 8.40 18.52 -1.98
C LEU A 170 7.11 17.75 -1.70
N ILE A 171 5.99 18.47 -1.62
CA ILE A 171 4.65 17.92 -1.42
C ILE A 171 4.34 16.90 -2.50
N TYR A 172 4.61 17.24 -3.76
CA TYR A 172 4.35 16.33 -4.88
C TYR A 172 5.19 15.05 -4.79
N THR A 173 6.48 15.15 -4.45
CA THR A 173 7.35 13.97 -4.35
C THR A 173 6.91 13.02 -3.24
N ILE A 174 6.52 13.57 -2.07
CA ILE A 174 5.97 12.76 -0.97
C ILE A 174 4.64 12.12 -1.37
N ARG A 175 3.74 12.87 -2.02
CA ARG A 175 2.47 12.35 -2.53
C ARG A 175 2.67 11.18 -3.48
N VAL A 176 3.58 11.29 -4.45
CA VAL A 176 3.84 10.18 -5.37
C VAL A 176 4.38 8.95 -4.64
N ALA A 177 5.28 9.12 -3.67
CA ALA A 177 5.75 8.00 -2.85
C ALA A 177 4.61 7.33 -2.05
N MET A 178 3.75 8.11 -1.41
CA MET A 178 2.58 7.59 -0.69
C MET A 178 1.61 6.85 -1.62
N SER A 179 1.33 7.42 -2.79
CA SER A 179 0.46 6.82 -3.81
C SER A 179 1.05 5.52 -4.37
N LEU A 180 2.36 5.46 -4.61
CA LEU A 180 3.03 4.23 -5.04
C LEU A 180 2.90 3.12 -3.99
N LEU A 181 3.20 3.41 -2.72
CA LEU A 181 3.06 2.45 -1.64
C LEU A 181 1.61 1.98 -1.50
N SER A 182 0.65 2.90 -1.58
CA SER A 182 -0.78 2.61 -1.57
C SER A 182 -1.17 1.66 -2.71
N PHE A 183 -0.69 1.94 -3.93
CA PHE A 183 -0.93 1.10 -5.10
C PHE A 183 -0.35 -0.32 -4.92
N ILE A 184 0.87 -0.43 -4.38
CA ILE A 184 1.49 -1.72 -4.09
C ILE A 184 0.62 -2.49 -3.08
N PHE A 185 0.13 -1.85 -2.03
CA PHE A 185 -0.77 -2.49 -1.06
C PHE A 185 -2.06 -2.99 -1.69
N LEU A 186 -2.73 -2.16 -2.49
CA LEU A 186 -3.93 -2.58 -3.21
C LEU A 186 -3.64 -3.79 -4.11
N SER A 187 -2.50 -3.76 -4.80
CA SER A 187 -2.09 -4.84 -5.70
C SER A 187 -1.80 -6.16 -4.96
N VAL A 188 -1.19 -6.08 -3.77
CA VAL A 188 -0.84 -7.25 -2.94
C VAL A 188 -2.04 -7.79 -2.15
N PHE A 189 -2.91 -6.93 -1.62
CA PHE A 189 -3.99 -7.33 -0.70
C PHE A 189 -5.37 -7.48 -1.34
N LEU A 190 -5.66 -6.80 -2.44
CA LEU A 190 -7.00 -6.83 -3.04
C LEU A 190 -7.12 -7.73 -4.25
N TYR A 191 -6.00 -8.25 -4.76
CA TYR A 191 -5.92 -8.91 -6.06
C TYR A 191 -6.50 -8.01 -7.17
N PRO A 192 -6.20 -8.27 -8.44
CA PRO A 192 -6.59 -7.33 -9.45
C PRO A 192 -7.88 -7.68 -10.16
N THR A 193 -8.79 -6.73 -10.11
CA THR A 193 -9.52 -6.32 -11.30
C THR A 193 -8.56 -5.87 -12.40
N ASN A 194 -8.79 -6.33 -13.63
CA ASN A 194 -7.91 -6.20 -14.81
C ASN A 194 -7.64 -4.77 -15.33
N ASN A 195 -8.07 -3.71 -14.64
CA ASN A 195 -8.23 -2.38 -15.24
C ASN A 195 -7.36 -1.27 -14.65
N TYR A 196 -6.39 -1.55 -13.77
CA TYR A 196 -5.56 -0.48 -13.19
C TYR A 196 -4.15 -0.47 -13.79
N LYS A 197 -3.89 0.51 -14.66
CA LYS A 197 -2.57 0.88 -15.17
C LYS A 197 -2.10 2.08 -14.34
N LEU A 198 -1.05 1.89 -13.53
CA LEU A 198 -0.42 3.00 -12.84
C LEU A 198 0.48 3.73 -13.84
N GLU A 199 -0.01 4.82 -14.42
CA GLU A 199 0.86 5.79 -15.08
C GLU A 199 1.50 6.65 -13.99
N VAL A 200 2.70 6.26 -13.56
CA VAL A 200 3.56 7.14 -12.76
C VAL A 200 4.04 8.22 -13.71
N ASP A 201 3.39 9.37 -13.69
CA ASP A 201 3.85 10.54 -14.43
C ASP A 201 5.31 10.82 -14.05
N ARG A 202 6.18 10.97 -15.06
CA ARG A 202 7.59 11.29 -14.84
C ARG A 202 7.69 12.64 -14.13
N ILE A 203 8.01 12.59 -12.84
CA ILE A 203 8.19 13.77 -12.01
C ILE A 203 9.42 14.56 -12.49
N ILE A 204 9.22 15.78 -13.01
CA ILE A 204 10.33 16.72 -13.25
C ILE A 204 10.31 17.75 -12.13
N CYS A 205 11.23 17.63 -11.18
CA CYS A 205 11.35 18.46 -10.00
C CYS A 205 12.84 18.73 -9.64
N CYS A 206 13.07 19.72 -8.79
CA CYS A 206 14.34 20.45 -8.60
C CYS A 206 15.62 19.61 -8.41
N ASN A 207 16.75 20.16 -8.88
CA ASN A 207 18.08 19.52 -8.96
C ASN A 207 18.85 19.38 -7.62
N SER A 208 18.20 19.54 -6.45
CA SER A 208 18.87 19.33 -5.17
C SER A 208 19.08 17.83 -4.90
N SER A 209 20.31 17.46 -4.53
CA SER A 209 20.79 16.07 -4.54
C SER A 209 19.92 15.04 -3.76
N PRO A 210 19.54 15.24 -2.48
CA PRO A 210 18.74 14.26 -1.72
C PRO A 210 17.31 14.04 -2.23
N ILE A 211 16.62 15.10 -2.65
CA ILE A 211 15.25 14.99 -3.18
C ILE A 211 15.26 14.26 -4.53
N LYS A 212 16.28 14.54 -5.36
CA LYS A 212 16.50 13.81 -6.60
C LYS A 212 16.75 12.32 -6.33
N SER A 213 17.64 11.99 -5.40
CA SER A 213 17.93 10.59 -5.04
C SER A 213 16.72 9.85 -4.46
N PHE A 214 15.91 10.54 -3.65
CA PHE A 214 14.66 9.98 -3.13
C PHE A 214 13.71 9.65 -4.28
N ARG A 215 13.51 10.59 -5.21
CA ARG A 215 12.67 10.40 -6.39
C ARG A 215 13.15 9.25 -7.27
N GLU A 216 14.44 9.20 -7.57
CA GLU A 216 15.05 8.10 -8.34
C GLU A 216 14.78 6.75 -7.66
N SER A 217 14.86 6.70 -6.33
CA SER A 217 14.53 5.48 -5.58
C SER A 217 13.04 5.12 -5.65
N VAL A 218 12.14 6.10 -5.64
CA VAL A 218 10.69 5.87 -5.86
C VAL A 218 10.44 5.30 -7.27
N ASP A 219 11.04 5.92 -8.30
CA ASP A 219 10.91 5.51 -9.71
C ASP A 219 11.47 4.08 -9.91
N GLU A 220 12.61 3.77 -9.30
CA GLU A 220 13.21 2.44 -9.32
C GLU A 220 12.34 1.40 -8.58
N LEU A 221 11.77 1.74 -7.42
CA LEU A 221 10.87 0.83 -6.69
C LEU A 221 9.63 0.50 -7.53
N ALA A 222 9.05 1.50 -8.19
CA ALA A 222 7.93 1.29 -9.10
C ALA A 222 8.30 0.36 -10.26
N THR A 223 9.47 0.59 -10.85
CA THR A 223 10.00 -0.23 -11.95
C THR A 223 10.26 -1.68 -11.52
N ASP A 224 10.89 -1.88 -10.36
CA ASP A 224 11.17 -3.21 -9.81
C ASP A 224 9.89 -3.96 -9.46
N PHE A 225 8.90 -3.28 -8.87
CA PHE A 225 7.59 -3.85 -8.62
C PHE A 225 6.90 -4.27 -9.91
N GLN A 226 6.87 -3.40 -10.92
CA GLN A 226 6.30 -3.72 -12.23
C GLN A 226 7.01 -4.91 -12.89
N ARG A 227 8.35 -4.89 -12.94
CA ARG A 227 9.16 -5.96 -13.53
C ARG A 227 8.91 -7.32 -12.86
N LYS A 228 8.76 -7.33 -11.53
CA LYS A 228 8.56 -8.56 -10.76
C LYS A 228 7.18 -9.20 -11.00
N TYR A 229 6.14 -8.40 -11.17
CA TYR A 229 4.75 -8.88 -11.19
C TYR A 229 4.04 -8.78 -12.55
N TYR A 230 4.62 -8.07 -13.53
CA TYR A 230 4.10 -7.90 -14.89
C TYR A 230 5.17 -8.25 -15.92
N LYS A 231 5.57 -9.52 -15.98
CA LYS A 231 6.56 -10.00 -16.95
C LYS A 231 5.85 -10.51 -18.22
N ASP A 232 6.31 -10.05 -19.38
CA ASP A 232 5.88 -10.56 -20.71
C ASP A 232 4.36 -10.52 -20.96
N GLY A 233 3.67 -9.48 -20.45
CA GLY A 233 2.21 -9.33 -20.58
C GLY A 233 1.39 -10.30 -19.73
N GLN A 234 2.03 -11.26 -19.04
CA GLN A 234 1.37 -12.17 -18.11
C GLN A 234 1.45 -11.64 -16.68
N ARG A 235 0.27 -11.55 -16.06
CA ARG A 235 0.13 -11.11 -14.69
C ARG A 235 0.40 -12.26 -13.73
N ARG A 236 1.42 -12.14 -12.89
CA ARG A 236 1.63 -13.10 -11.79
C ARG A 236 0.59 -12.86 -10.70
N VAL A 237 0.14 -13.96 -10.08
CA VAL A 237 -0.70 -13.93 -8.86
C VAL A 237 0.08 -13.13 -7.82
N MET A 238 -0.44 -11.97 -7.43
CA MET A 238 0.16 -11.16 -6.37
C MET A 238 -0.39 -11.63 -5.03
N GLY A 239 0.48 -12.12 -4.17
CA GLY A 239 0.19 -12.45 -2.78
C GLY A 239 1.46 -12.30 -1.95
N PHE A 240 1.30 -12.34 -0.63
CA PHE A 240 2.45 -12.37 0.26
C PHE A 240 2.92 -13.80 0.50
N TYR A 241 4.23 -13.96 0.68
CA TYR A 241 4.91 -15.26 0.72
C TYR A 241 4.29 -16.23 1.73
N GLU A 242 3.93 -15.76 2.92
CA GLU A 242 3.39 -16.59 3.99
C GLU A 242 2.07 -17.27 3.59
N TYR A 243 1.22 -16.55 2.85
CA TYR A 243 -0.02 -17.13 2.30
C TYR A 243 0.27 -18.09 1.16
N GLU A 244 1.15 -17.71 0.21
CA GLU A 244 1.53 -18.59 -0.90
C GLU A 244 2.13 -19.92 -0.41
N GLU A 245 2.96 -19.87 0.63
CA GLU A 245 3.58 -21.06 1.21
C GLU A 245 2.56 -21.97 1.89
N MET A 246 1.57 -21.39 2.57
CA MET A 246 0.45 -22.14 3.14
C MET A 246 -0.40 -22.78 2.05
N GLU A 247 -0.75 -22.02 1.00
CA GLU A 247 -1.51 -22.51 -0.15
C GLU A 247 -0.79 -23.66 -0.88
N LYS A 248 0.52 -23.53 -1.12
CA LYS A 248 1.33 -24.62 -1.71
C LYS A 248 1.28 -25.88 -0.87
N ALA A 249 1.40 -25.76 0.46
CA ALA A 249 1.35 -26.90 1.36
C ALA A 249 -0.04 -27.58 1.34
N ILE A 250 -1.12 -26.80 1.31
CA ILE A 250 -2.48 -27.31 1.16
C ILE A 250 -2.65 -28.03 -0.18
N MET A 251 -2.17 -27.43 -1.27
CA MET A 251 -2.27 -28.00 -2.62
C MET A 251 -1.51 -29.32 -2.75
N GLN A 252 -0.28 -29.37 -2.24
CA GLN A 252 0.52 -30.60 -2.19
C GLN A 252 -0.16 -31.71 -1.38
N ALA A 253 -0.77 -31.37 -0.24
CA ALA A 253 -1.54 -32.32 0.56
C ALA A 253 -2.77 -32.83 -0.20
N LYS A 254 -3.52 -31.94 -0.89
CA LYS A 254 -4.69 -32.31 -1.70
C LYS A 254 -4.33 -33.22 -2.87
N GLU A 255 -3.26 -32.92 -3.59
CA GLU A 255 -2.85 -33.73 -4.74
C GLU A 255 -2.48 -35.15 -4.35
N LYS A 256 -1.77 -35.31 -3.22
CA LYS A 256 -1.39 -36.64 -2.75
C LYS A 256 -2.59 -37.44 -2.25
N LEU A 257 -3.52 -36.81 -1.51
CA LEU A 257 -4.79 -37.43 -1.10
C LEU A 257 -5.63 -37.90 -2.30
N LYS A 258 -5.63 -37.16 -3.42
CA LYS A 258 -6.35 -37.55 -4.65
C LYS A 258 -5.72 -38.74 -5.38
N ARG A 259 -4.42 -38.98 -5.23
CA ARG A 259 -3.71 -40.07 -5.94
C ARG A 259 -3.90 -41.45 -5.29
N GLY A 260 -4.64 -41.55 -4.18
CA GLY A 260 -5.06 -42.83 -3.61
C GLY A 260 -3.93 -43.71 -3.06
N TYR A 261 -2.70 -43.17 -2.91
CA TYR A 261 -1.66 -43.86 -2.16
C TYR A 261 -2.11 -43.95 -0.70
N GLY A 262 -2.05 -45.15 -0.11
CA GLY A 262 -2.27 -45.33 1.32
C GLY A 262 -1.23 -44.53 2.08
N GLU A 263 -1.55 -43.28 2.39
CA GLU A 263 -0.68 -42.43 3.19
C GLU A 263 -0.64 -43.03 4.59
N ASP A 264 0.56 -43.37 5.05
CA ASP A 264 0.80 -43.73 6.44
C ASP A 264 0.26 -42.61 7.35
N GLU A 265 -0.34 -43.00 8.48
CA GLU A 265 -0.92 -42.08 9.46
C GLU A 265 0.11 -41.03 9.91
N GLU A 266 1.38 -41.41 9.95
CA GLU A 266 2.51 -40.51 10.20
C GLU A 266 2.78 -39.49 9.07
N GLU A 267 2.57 -39.84 7.80
CA GLU A 267 2.71 -38.88 6.68
C GLU A 267 1.58 -37.85 6.69
N ILE A 268 0.35 -38.31 6.96
CA ILE A 268 -0.81 -37.41 7.12
C ILE A 268 -0.56 -36.44 8.27
N LYS A 269 -0.12 -36.95 9.42
CA LYS A 269 0.21 -36.13 10.60
C LYS A 269 1.27 -35.08 10.28
N ARG A 270 2.39 -35.47 9.66
CA ARG A 270 3.44 -34.52 9.23
C ARG A 270 2.92 -33.42 8.32
N LYS A 271 2.05 -33.74 7.36
CA LYS A 271 1.45 -32.72 6.47
C LYS A 271 0.55 -31.75 7.23
N LYS A 272 -0.26 -32.25 8.16
CA LYS A 272 -1.10 -31.41 9.03
C LYS A 272 -0.24 -30.44 9.83
N ASP A 273 0.83 -30.94 10.43
CA ASP A 273 1.75 -30.13 11.24
C ASP A 273 2.42 -29.04 10.39
N VAL A 274 2.85 -29.37 9.16
CA VAL A 274 3.43 -28.38 8.23
C VAL A 274 2.42 -27.29 7.86
N ILE A 275 1.17 -27.65 7.53
CA ILE A 275 0.16 -26.65 7.17
C ILE A 275 -0.19 -25.79 8.39
N LEU A 276 -0.37 -26.39 9.58
CA LEU A 276 -0.65 -25.66 10.82
C LEU A 276 0.50 -24.70 11.16
N GLN A 277 1.75 -25.12 11.00
CA GLN A 277 2.90 -24.27 11.25
C GLN A 277 2.95 -23.06 10.30
N LYS A 278 2.67 -23.28 9.00
CA LYS A 278 2.57 -22.19 8.02
C LYS A 278 1.37 -21.28 8.30
N SER A 279 0.25 -21.85 8.75
CA SER A 279 -0.95 -21.15 9.19
C SER A 279 -0.66 -20.21 10.37
N VAL A 280 0.03 -20.70 11.40
CA VAL A 280 0.45 -19.89 12.56
C VAL A 280 1.40 -18.76 12.14
N THR A 281 2.35 -19.05 11.25
CA THR A 281 3.29 -18.05 10.72
C THR A 281 2.55 -16.93 9.97
N LEU A 282 1.60 -17.30 9.11
CA LEU A 282 0.72 -16.37 8.42
C LEU A 282 -0.05 -15.48 9.40
N LYS A 283 -0.68 -16.07 10.41
CA LYS A 283 -1.44 -15.33 11.43
C LYS A 283 -0.56 -14.32 12.17
N ALA A 284 0.60 -14.75 12.64
CA ALA A 284 1.52 -13.86 13.37
C ALA A 284 2.03 -12.70 12.51
N GLY A 285 2.28 -12.94 11.21
CA GLY A 285 2.62 -11.88 10.26
C GLY A 285 1.47 -10.90 10.05
N LEU A 286 0.23 -11.42 9.98
CA LEU A 286 -0.97 -10.63 9.73
C LEU A 286 -1.31 -9.74 10.93
N GLU A 287 -1.19 -10.24 12.15
CA GLU A 287 -1.40 -9.46 13.38
C GLU A 287 -0.43 -8.28 13.48
N LYS A 288 0.85 -8.52 13.14
CA LYS A 288 1.86 -7.44 13.08
C LYS A 288 1.50 -6.39 12.03
N PHE A 289 1.06 -6.83 10.85
CA PHE A 289 0.64 -5.94 9.78
C PHE A 289 -0.60 -5.13 10.18
N GLU A 290 -1.65 -5.76 10.72
CA GLU A 290 -2.86 -5.10 11.19
C GLU A 290 -2.56 -4.05 12.27
N SER A 291 -1.65 -4.36 13.19
CA SER A 291 -1.16 -3.39 14.17
C SER A 291 -0.55 -2.16 13.49
N GLN A 292 0.25 -2.33 12.43
CA GLN A 292 0.80 -1.19 11.69
C GLN A 292 -0.27 -0.41 10.94
N VAL A 293 -1.25 -1.08 10.32
CA VAL A 293 -2.38 -0.41 9.66
C VAL A 293 -3.17 0.45 10.66
N ASN A 294 -3.41 -0.04 11.88
CA ASN A 294 -4.03 0.74 12.94
C ASN A 294 -3.19 1.97 13.30
N GLN A 295 -1.88 1.82 13.47
CA GLN A 295 -1.01 2.95 13.78
C GLN A 295 -1.03 4.03 12.71
N VAL A 296 -1.07 3.66 11.42
CA VAL A 296 -1.18 4.64 10.33
C VAL A 296 -2.54 5.34 10.36
N PHE A 297 -3.63 4.57 10.52
CA PHE A 297 -4.97 5.14 10.60
C PHE A 297 -5.10 6.18 11.73
N GLU A 298 -4.60 5.86 12.92
CA GLU A 298 -4.60 6.78 14.07
C GLU A 298 -3.73 8.03 13.83
N GLU A 299 -2.56 7.87 13.20
CA GLU A 299 -1.70 9.01 12.86
C GLU A 299 -2.39 9.97 11.88
N VAL A 300 -3.09 9.41 10.88
CA VAL A 300 -3.86 10.18 9.90
C VAL A 300 -5.01 10.91 10.57
N LEU A 301 -5.78 10.21 11.43
CA LEU A 301 -6.89 10.79 12.17
C LEU A 301 -6.42 11.94 13.08
N LYS A 302 -5.32 11.73 13.81
CA LYS A 302 -4.70 12.75 14.65
C LYS A 302 -4.27 13.97 13.84
N GLY A 303 -3.66 13.76 12.67
CA GLY A 303 -3.25 14.84 11.78
C GLY A 303 -4.42 15.67 11.25
N ARG A 304 -5.51 15.01 10.82
CA ARG A 304 -6.75 15.68 10.39
C ARG A 304 -7.36 16.50 11.51
N ASN A 305 -7.50 15.92 12.70
CA ASN A 305 -8.06 16.61 13.87
C ASN A 305 -7.22 17.83 14.27
N LYS A 306 -5.88 17.73 14.19
CA LYS A 306 -4.98 18.85 14.45
C LYS A 306 -5.23 20.02 13.49
N LEU A 307 -5.38 19.75 12.19
CA LEU A 307 -5.67 20.79 11.20
C LEU A 307 -7.06 21.40 11.39
N LEU A 308 -8.10 20.57 11.60
CA LEU A 308 -9.46 21.07 11.84
C LEU A 308 -9.53 21.98 13.07
N HIS A 309 -8.85 21.61 14.15
CA HIS A 309 -8.79 22.43 15.35
C HIS A 309 -8.07 23.77 15.12
N MET A 310 -7.03 23.80 14.27
CA MET A 310 -6.38 25.06 13.88
C MET A 310 -7.32 25.95 13.05
N VAL A 311 -8.09 25.36 12.13
CA VAL A 311 -9.10 26.08 11.33
C VAL A 311 -10.20 26.65 12.25
N GLY A 312 -10.73 25.85 13.18
CA GLY A 312 -11.76 26.27 14.14
C GLY A 312 -11.31 27.46 14.99
N LYS A 313 -10.12 27.35 15.60
CA LYS A 313 -9.52 28.43 16.40
C LYS A 313 -9.34 29.73 15.62
N SER A 314 -8.95 29.65 14.35
CA SER A 314 -8.75 30.85 13.54
C SER A 314 -10.06 31.52 13.11
N ASN A 315 -11.17 30.80 13.12
CA ASN A 315 -12.49 31.31 12.75
C ASN A 315 -13.33 31.73 13.98
N GLY A 316 -12.75 31.70 15.19
CA GLY A 316 -13.45 32.09 16.41
C GLY A 316 -14.53 31.10 16.85
N ILE A 317 -14.41 29.82 16.46
CA ILE A 317 -15.30 28.71 16.87
C ILE A 317 -14.63 27.86 17.94
#